data_AF-A0A7S2YUC6-F1
#
_entry.id   AF-A0A7S2YUC6-F1
#
_cell.length_a   1.000
_cell.length_b   1.000
_cell.length_c   1.000
_cell.angle_alpha   90.00
_cell.angle_beta   90.00
_cell.angle_gamma   90.00
#
_symmetry.space_group_name_H-M   'P 1'
#
loop_
_entity.id
_entity.type
_entity.pdbx_description
1 polymer ?
#
loop_
_entity_poly.entity_id
_entity_poly.type
_entity_poly.pdbx_seq_one_letter_code
_entity_poly.pdbx_strand_id
1 'polypeptide(L)'
;RAAARSKGLTELLELCDAVRDGVMVDLGVRVEDRNLADGQGSLWKLDDPQVLRKELEEKRQKQREAAQKKRKNKLQKLEKDLAKWEGVAAVEPEKMFFNDERYGQFDEAGLPTALKNGDPLPKKQQKNAVKEMDKAKAARKQLQEKPGGPEAFLEDLRKEIAALQVE
;
A
#
# COMPACT_ATOMS: atom_id res chain seq x y z
N ARG A 1 -15.30 14.98 26.49
CA ARG A 1 -16.63 15.54 26.14
C ARG A 1 -16.74 15.94 24.66
N ALA A 2 -15.72 16.50 24.01
CA ALA A 2 -15.74 16.80 22.57
C ALA A 2 -15.89 15.55 21.67
N ALA A 3 -15.20 14.45 21.99
CA ALA A 3 -15.28 13.18 21.25
C ALA A 3 -16.68 12.51 21.28
N ALA A 4 -17.48 12.76 22.32
CA ALA A 4 -18.84 12.24 22.41
C ALA A 4 -19.81 13.04 21.53
N ARG A 5 -19.59 14.35 21.40
CA ARG A 5 -20.35 15.20 20.46
C ARG A 5 -20.00 14.89 19.01
N SER A 6 -18.73 14.58 18.70
CA SER A 6 -18.34 14.19 17.35
C SER A 6 -18.90 12.83 16.95
N LYS A 7 -18.96 11.86 17.87
CA LYS A 7 -19.54 10.54 17.58
C LYS A 7 -21.05 10.62 17.28
N GLY A 8 -21.80 11.37 18.11
CA GLY A 8 -23.23 11.60 17.86
C GLY A 8 -23.50 12.42 16.58
N LEU A 9 -22.58 13.30 16.18
CA LEU A 9 -22.66 14.02 14.91
C LEU A 9 -22.45 13.09 13.71
N THR A 10 -21.51 12.16 13.78
CA THR A 10 -21.31 11.15 12.73
C THR A 10 -22.55 10.28 12.57
N GLU A 11 -23.10 9.74 13.66
CA GLU A 11 -24.31 8.90 13.63
C GLU A 11 -25.52 9.67 13.07
N LEU A 12 -25.68 10.95 13.40
CA LEU A 12 -26.72 11.80 12.84
C LEU A 12 -26.55 11.99 11.32
N LEU A 13 -25.32 12.23 10.86
CA LEU A 13 -25.04 12.37 9.43
C LEU A 13 -25.31 11.06 8.67
N GLU A 14 -24.95 9.91 9.25
CA GLU A 14 -25.25 8.59 8.68
C GLU A 14 -26.77 8.35 8.56
N LEU A 15 -27.56 8.76 9.57
CA LEU A 15 -29.02 8.70 9.51
C LEU A 15 -29.59 9.62 8.43
N CYS A 16 -29.06 10.84 8.29
CA CYS A 16 -29.46 11.76 7.22
C CYS A 16 -29.16 11.18 5.83
N ASP A 17 -27.97 10.61 5.64
CA ASP A 17 -27.59 9.93 4.40
C ASP A 17 -28.49 8.73 4.11
N ALA A 18 -28.89 7.97 5.14
CA ALA A 18 -29.82 6.83 4.98
C ALA A 18 -31.21 7.27 4.48
N VAL A 19 -31.73 8.41 4.96
CA VAL A 19 -33.00 8.97 4.48
C VAL A 19 -32.84 9.52 3.05
N ARG A 20 -31.76 10.28 2.79
CA ARG A 20 -31.49 10.90 1.49
C ARG A 20 -31.27 9.88 0.38
N ASP A 21 -30.43 8.88 0.64
CA ASP A 21 -30.03 7.89 -0.35
C ASP A 21 -30.95 6.65 -0.34
N GLY A 22 -31.92 6.58 0.58
CA GLY A 22 -32.90 5.48 0.67
C GLY A 22 -34.31 5.96 0.37
N VAL A 23 -34.96 6.51 1.41
CA VAL A 23 -36.39 6.89 1.37
C VAL A 23 -36.67 7.95 0.30
N MET A 24 -35.81 8.96 0.17
CA MET A 24 -36.02 10.03 -0.82
C MET A 24 -35.85 9.53 -2.25
N VAL A 25 -34.88 8.64 -2.50
CA VAL A 25 -34.70 7.96 -3.80
C VAL A 25 -35.93 7.13 -4.18
N ASP A 26 -36.49 6.37 -3.22
CA ASP A 26 -37.70 5.56 -3.45
C ASP A 26 -38.94 6.41 -3.77
N LEU A 27 -39.00 7.62 -3.21
CA LEU A 27 -40.05 8.60 -3.49
C LEU A 27 -39.79 9.43 -4.76
N GLY A 28 -38.68 9.21 -5.47
CA GLY A 28 -38.32 9.99 -6.66
C GLY A 28 -37.81 11.40 -6.34
N VAL A 29 -37.34 11.64 -5.13
CA VAL A 29 -36.86 12.95 -4.67
C VAL A 29 -35.32 12.99 -4.76
N ARG A 30 -34.81 13.79 -5.68
CA ARG A 30 -33.37 14.08 -5.83
C ARG A 30 -33.01 15.31 -4.98
N VAL A 31 -32.06 15.16 -4.06
CA VAL A 31 -31.52 16.28 -3.26
C VAL A 31 -30.19 16.74 -3.85
N GLU A 32 -30.12 17.99 -4.29
CA GLU A 32 -28.89 18.69 -4.68
C GLU A 32 -28.35 19.46 -3.47
N ASP A 33 -27.29 18.93 -2.86
CA ASP A 33 -26.60 19.62 -1.79
C ASP A 33 -25.75 20.76 -2.37
N ARG A 34 -26.15 22.00 -2.11
CA ARG A 34 -25.44 23.19 -2.56
C ARG A 34 -24.64 23.74 -1.40
N ASN A 35 -23.44 24.22 -1.70
CA ASN A 35 -22.57 24.80 -0.68
C ASN A 35 -23.27 25.98 -0.01
N LEU A 36 -23.52 25.82 1.30
CA LEU A 36 -24.11 26.85 2.15
C LEU A 36 -23.27 28.14 2.20
N ALA A 37 -21.98 28.04 1.87
CA ALA A 37 -21.05 29.17 1.77
C ALA A 37 -21.45 30.20 0.70
N ASP A 38 -22.20 29.78 -0.33
CA ASP A 38 -22.71 30.65 -1.39
C ASP A 38 -24.14 31.17 -1.09
N GLY A 39 -24.64 30.97 0.14
CA GLY A 39 -25.96 31.44 0.58
C GLY A 39 -27.15 30.69 -0.03
N GLN A 40 -26.92 29.61 -0.78
CA GLN A 40 -27.97 28.79 -1.39
C GLN A 40 -28.27 27.58 -0.50
N GLY A 41 -29.53 27.40 -0.12
CA GLY A 41 -29.99 26.20 0.58
C GLY A 41 -30.02 24.97 -0.34
N SER A 42 -30.04 23.77 0.24
CA SER A 42 -30.18 22.51 -0.50
C SER A 42 -31.47 22.53 -1.32
N LEU A 43 -31.36 22.25 -2.62
CA LEU A 43 -32.49 22.20 -3.54
C LEU A 43 -32.92 20.74 -3.71
N TRP A 44 -34.22 20.49 -3.80
CA TRP A 44 -34.72 19.16 -4.15
C TRP A 44 -35.57 19.23 -5.42
N LYS A 45 -35.58 18.13 -6.18
CA LYS A 45 -36.32 17.97 -7.43
C LYS A 45 -37.00 16.61 -7.46
N LEU A 46 -38.08 16.49 -8.24
CA LEU A 46 -38.68 15.20 -8.55
C LEU A 46 -38.02 14.63 -9.81
N ASP A 47 -37.71 13.35 -9.75
CA ASP A 47 -37.05 12.58 -10.80
C ASP A 47 -37.59 11.14 -10.78
N ASP A 48 -37.26 10.34 -11.79
CA ASP A 48 -37.72 8.96 -11.87
C ASP A 48 -37.01 8.08 -10.80
N PRO A 49 -37.76 7.39 -9.92
CA PRO A 49 -37.17 6.54 -8.89
C PRO A 49 -36.26 5.43 -9.43
N GLN A 50 -36.54 4.90 -10.63
CA GLN A 50 -35.71 3.84 -11.25
C GLN A 50 -34.35 4.40 -11.66
N VAL A 51 -34.31 5.62 -12.19
CA VAL A 51 -33.06 6.30 -12.56
C VAL A 51 -32.22 6.57 -11.31
N LEU A 52 -32.83 7.12 -10.25
CA LEU A 52 -32.12 7.42 -9.00
C LEU A 52 -31.56 6.16 -8.32
N ARG A 53 -32.33 5.06 -8.30
CA ARG A 53 -31.86 3.77 -7.76
C ARG A 53 -30.66 3.23 -8.54
N LYS A 54 -30.71 3.31 -9.88
CA LYS A 54 -29.62 2.84 -10.74
C LYS A 54 -28.35 3.66 -10.53
N GLU A 55 -28.44 4.99 -10.49
CA GLU A 55 -27.29 5.87 -10.22
C GLU A 55 -26.66 5.58 -8.85
N LEU A 56 -27.50 5.34 -7.82
CA LEU A 56 -27.03 5.00 -6.49
C LEU A 56 -26.35 3.64 -6.46
N GLU A 57 -26.91 2.65 -7.13
CA GLU A 57 -26.31 1.32 -7.23
C GLU A 57 -24.98 1.38 -7.96
N GLU A 58 -24.89 2.07 -9.10
CA GLU A 58 -23.64 2.27 -9.83
C GLU A 58 -22.59 2.98 -8.97
N LYS A 59 -22.99 3.99 -8.18
CA LYS A 59 -22.10 4.68 -7.23
C LYS A 59 -21.62 3.73 -6.14
N ARG A 60 -22.51 2.91 -5.55
CA ARG A 60 -22.16 1.91 -4.54
C ARG A 60 -21.25 0.83 -5.11
N GLN A 61 -21.49 0.36 -6.33
CA GLN A 61 -20.63 -0.60 -7.03
C GLN A 61 -19.24 0.01 -7.25
N LYS A 62 -19.14 1.21 -7.82
CA LYS A 62 -17.86 1.93 -8.01
C LYS A 62 -17.11 2.13 -6.70
N GLN A 63 -17.81 2.46 -5.61
CA GLN A 63 -17.20 2.61 -4.28
C GLN A 63 -16.67 1.27 -3.74
N ARG A 64 -17.43 0.18 -3.91
CA ARG A 64 -17.00 -1.18 -3.53
C ARG A 64 -15.79 -1.62 -4.34
N GLU A 65 -15.82 -1.43 -5.66
CA GLU A 65 -14.69 -1.76 -6.55
C GLU A 65 -13.45 -0.93 -6.22
N ALA A 66 -13.61 0.38 -5.96
CA ALA A 66 -12.51 1.24 -5.55
C ALA A 66 -11.93 0.81 -4.18
N ALA A 67 -12.78 0.43 -3.23
CA ALA A 67 -12.33 -0.09 -1.94
C ALA A 67 -11.58 -1.41 -2.10
N GLN A 68 -12.09 -2.34 -2.89
CA GLN A 68 -11.42 -3.61 -3.20
C GLN A 68 -10.07 -3.38 -3.91
N LYS A 69 -10.01 -2.46 -4.88
CA LYS A 69 -8.76 -2.12 -5.57
C LYS A 69 -7.75 -1.50 -4.63
N LYS A 70 -8.17 -0.59 -3.74
CA LYS A 70 -7.31 -0.02 -2.70
C LYS A 70 -6.75 -1.11 -1.77
N ARG A 71 -7.59 -2.05 -1.32
CA ARG A 71 -7.16 -3.19 -0.50
C ARG A 71 -6.15 -4.07 -1.23
N LYS A 72 -6.46 -4.52 -2.45
CA LYS A 72 -5.54 -5.32 -3.28
C LYS A 72 -4.20 -4.61 -3.50
N ASN A 73 -4.22 -3.31 -3.81
CA ASN A 73 -3.00 -2.54 -3.97
C ASN A 73 -2.19 -2.43 -2.67
N LYS A 74 -2.85 -2.26 -1.52
CA LYS A 74 -2.18 -2.22 -0.21
C LYS A 74 -1.53 -3.57 0.10
N LEU A 75 -2.26 -4.67 -0.12
CA LEU A 75 -1.78 -6.03 0.08
C LEU A 75 -0.57 -6.33 -0.81
N GLN A 76 -0.66 -6.06 -2.12
CA GLN A 76 0.47 -6.25 -3.04
C GLN A 76 1.71 -5.42 -2.66
N LYS A 77 1.51 -4.21 -2.13
CA LYS A 77 2.62 -3.38 -1.67
C LYS A 77 3.29 -3.99 -0.44
N LEU A 78 2.51 -4.44 0.53
CA LEU A 78 3.02 -5.07 1.74
C LEU A 78 3.72 -6.40 1.45
N GLU A 79 3.17 -7.24 0.57
CA GLU A 79 3.81 -8.49 0.14
C GLU A 79 5.16 -8.23 -0.56
N LYS A 80 5.24 -7.21 -1.41
CA LYS A 80 6.50 -6.80 -2.06
C LYS A 80 7.50 -6.27 -1.04
N ASP A 81 7.05 -5.49 -0.07
CA ASP A 81 7.90 -4.97 0.99
C ASP A 81 8.42 -6.13 1.85
N LEU A 82 7.56 -7.07 2.26
CA LEU A 82 7.95 -8.27 2.99
C LEU A 82 8.98 -9.10 2.23
N ALA A 83 8.73 -9.44 0.96
CA ALA A 83 9.66 -10.23 0.15
C ALA A 83 11.03 -9.53 0.01
N LYS A 84 11.03 -8.19 -0.12
CA LYS A 84 12.25 -7.39 -0.16
C LYS A 84 13.02 -7.49 1.16
N TRP A 85 12.36 -7.29 2.29
CA TRP A 85 13.03 -7.29 3.60
C TRP A 85 13.45 -8.70 4.03
N GLU A 86 12.68 -9.73 3.71
CA GLU A 86 13.08 -11.13 3.90
C GLU A 86 14.31 -11.47 3.06
N GLY A 87 14.38 -11.02 1.81
CA GLY A 87 15.58 -11.17 0.98
C GLY A 87 16.80 -10.47 1.57
N VAL A 88 16.64 -9.26 2.12
CA VAL A 88 17.71 -8.51 2.80
C VAL A 88 18.15 -9.20 4.11
N ALA A 89 17.22 -9.85 4.82
CA ALA A 89 17.54 -10.62 6.02
C ALA A 89 18.28 -11.92 5.67
N ALA A 90 17.83 -12.64 4.64
CA ALA A 90 18.33 -13.94 4.25
C ALA A 90 19.73 -13.91 3.60
N VAL A 91 20.05 -12.85 2.84
CA VAL A 91 21.33 -12.74 2.13
C VAL A 91 22.28 -11.82 2.89
N GLU A 92 23.42 -12.36 3.33
CA GLU A 92 24.51 -11.54 3.81
C GLU A 92 25.13 -10.75 2.64
N PRO A 93 25.35 -9.43 2.79
CA PRO A 93 25.92 -8.60 1.72
C PRO A 93 27.25 -9.13 1.17
N GLU A 94 28.05 -9.77 2.02
CA GLU A 94 29.35 -10.35 1.65
C GLU A 94 29.18 -11.63 0.82
N LYS A 95 28.11 -12.39 1.02
CA LYS A 95 27.83 -13.65 0.28
C LYS A 95 26.99 -13.44 -0.98
N MET A 96 26.53 -12.21 -1.22
CA MET A 96 25.61 -11.90 -2.33
C MET A 96 26.20 -12.23 -3.71
N PHE A 97 27.50 -11.99 -3.92
CA PHE A 97 28.17 -12.28 -5.19
C PHE A 97 28.71 -13.72 -5.30
N PHE A 98 28.87 -14.42 -4.17
CA PHE A 98 29.34 -15.82 -4.15
C PHE A 98 28.32 -16.80 -4.73
N ASN A 99 27.03 -16.46 -4.65
CA ASN A 99 25.96 -17.25 -5.27
C ASN A 99 25.76 -16.96 -6.76
N ASP A 100 26.48 -15.97 -7.34
CA ASP A 100 26.36 -15.62 -8.75
C ASP A 100 27.41 -16.37 -9.57
N GLU A 101 26.97 -17.30 -10.42
CA GLU A 101 27.82 -18.12 -11.28
C GLU A 101 28.64 -17.30 -12.30
N ARG A 102 28.38 -16.00 -12.44
CA ARG A 102 29.13 -15.12 -13.34
C ARG A 102 30.56 -14.86 -12.85
N TYR A 103 30.80 -14.95 -11.55
CA TYR A 103 32.07 -14.55 -10.93
C TYR A 103 32.88 -15.77 -10.49
N GLY A 104 34.18 -15.74 -10.76
CA GLY A 104 35.10 -16.85 -10.48
C GLY A 104 36.13 -16.54 -9.39
N GLN A 105 36.43 -15.26 -9.15
CA GLN A 105 37.36 -14.81 -8.11
C GLN A 105 36.76 -13.63 -7.35
N PHE A 106 37.01 -13.59 -6.05
CA PHE A 106 36.54 -12.56 -5.13
C PHE A 106 37.71 -12.04 -4.27
N ASP A 107 37.63 -10.80 -3.80
CA ASP A 107 38.58 -10.27 -2.81
C ASP A 107 38.14 -10.58 -1.36
N GLU A 108 38.94 -10.17 -0.37
CA GLU A 108 38.65 -10.34 1.07
C GLU A 108 37.37 -9.64 1.55
N ALA A 109 36.89 -8.62 0.83
CA ALA A 109 35.64 -7.92 1.09
C ALA A 109 34.42 -8.57 0.40
N GLY A 110 34.62 -9.68 -0.32
CA GLY A 110 33.57 -10.43 -1.02
C GLY A 110 33.19 -9.82 -2.39
N LEU A 111 34.01 -8.94 -2.94
CA LEU A 111 33.76 -8.30 -4.24
C LEU A 111 34.33 -9.12 -5.39
N PRO A 112 33.58 -9.30 -6.50
CA PRO A 112 34.06 -10.06 -7.64
C PRO A 112 35.20 -9.34 -8.37
N THR A 113 36.33 -10.01 -8.52
CA THR A 113 37.55 -9.51 -9.18
C THR A 113 37.73 -10.06 -10.58
N ALA A 114 37.29 -11.31 -10.83
CA ALA A 114 37.34 -11.95 -12.14
C ALA A 114 36.03 -12.70 -12.46
N LEU A 115 35.74 -12.80 -13.76
CA LEU A 115 34.64 -13.62 -14.28
C LEU A 115 34.99 -15.11 -14.15
N LYS A 116 33.99 -16.00 -14.27
CA LYS A 116 34.20 -17.46 -14.28
C LYS A 116 35.21 -17.94 -15.34
N ASN A 117 35.39 -17.17 -16.41
CA ASN A 117 36.34 -17.46 -17.49
C ASN A 117 37.80 -17.09 -17.15
N GLY A 118 38.05 -16.49 -15.97
CA GLY A 118 39.37 -16.00 -15.58
C GLY A 118 39.70 -14.59 -16.10
N ASP A 119 38.81 -13.99 -16.91
CA ASP A 119 38.96 -12.62 -17.37
C ASP A 119 38.74 -11.60 -16.24
N PRO A 120 39.60 -10.57 -16.12
CA PRO A 120 39.45 -9.53 -15.12
C PRO A 120 38.17 -8.74 -15.34
N LEU A 121 37.43 -8.47 -14.26
CA LEU A 121 36.18 -7.72 -14.37
C LEU A 121 36.45 -6.30 -14.94
N PRO A 122 35.67 -5.82 -15.93
CA PRO A 122 35.77 -4.45 -16.40
C PRO A 122 35.55 -3.45 -15.27
N LYS A 123 36.31 -2.34 -15.22
CA LYS A 123 36.21 -1.30 -14.18
C LYS A 123 34.78 -0.82 -13.91
N LYS A 124 33.94 -0.77 -14.96
CA LYS A 124 32.51 -0.41 -14.86
C LYS A 124 31.71 -1.44 -14.05
N GLN A 125 31.96 -2.73 -14.26
CA GLN A 125 31.30 -3.83 -13.53
C GLN A 125 31.79 -3.91 -12.08
N GLN A 126 33.09 -3.73 -11.83
CA GLN A 126 33.62 -3.66 -10.45
C GLN A 126 32.96 -2.53 -9.67
N LYS A 127 32.89 -1.33 -10.25
CA LYS A 127 32.23 -0.17 -9.62
C LYS A 127 30.73 -0.41 -9.39
N ASN A 128 30.07 -1.19 -10.24
CA ASN A 128 28.67 -1.56 -10.04
C ASN A 128 28.52 -2.57 -8.90
N ALA A 129 29.36 -3.60 -8.83
CA ALA A 129 29.36 -4.59 -7.77
C ALA A 129 29.59 -3.94 -6.38
N VAL A 130 30.56 -3.02 -6.28
CA VAL A 130 30.79 -2.22 -5.06
C VAL A 130 29.52 -1.48 -4.64
N LYS A 131 28.87 -0.78 -5.58
CA LYS A 131 27.62 -0.04 -5.29
C LYS A 131 26.47 -0.95 -4.87
N GLU A 132 26.34 -2.13 -5.46
CA GLU A 132 25.31 -3.09 -5.08
C GLU A 132 25.57 -3.67 -3.68
N MET A 133 26.84 -3.96 -3.35
CA MET A 133 27.24 -4.36 -2.01
C MET A 133 26.96 -3.28 -0.96
N ASP A 134 27.32 -2.03 -1.24
CA ASP A 134 27.07 -0.89 -0.35
C ASP A 134 25.57 -0.68 -0.12
N LYS A 135 24.75 -0.83 -1.17
CA LYS A 135 23.29 -0.79 -1.05
C LYS A 135 22.75 -1.92 -0.19
N ALA A 136 23.27 -3.15 -0.34
CA ALA A 136 22.86 -4.30 0.46
C ALA A 136 23.26 -4.12 1.94
N LYS A 137 24.49 -3.63 2.22
CA LYS A 137 24.95 -3.28 3.57
C LYS A 137 24.06 -2.20 4.20
N ALA A 138 23.76 -1.13 3.45
CA ALA A 138 22.88 -0.06 3.92
C ALA A 138 21.45 -0.55 4.16
N ALA A 139 20.90 -1.40 3.29
CA ALA A 139 19.56 -1.98 3.48
C ALA A 139 19.49 -2.88 4.71
N ARG A 140 20.52 -3.70 4.95
CA ARG A 140 20.61 -4.55 6.15
C ARG A 140 20.75 -3.73 7.42
N LYS A 141 21.54 -2.65 7.40
CA LYS A 141 21.61 -1.68 8.49
C LYS A 141 20.24 -1.04 8.77
N GLN A 142 19.53 -0.60 7.73
CA GLN A 142 18.19 -0.04 7.87
C GLN A 142 17.19 -1.03 8.48
N LEU A 143 17.32 -2.33 8.16
CA LEU A 143 16.50 -3.38 8.75
C LEU A 143 16.84 -3.60 10.23
N GLN A 144 18.11 -3.52 10.60
CA GLN A 144 18.56 -3.58 12.00
C GLN A 144 18.12 -2.37 12.83
N GLU A 145 18.05 -1.18 12.22
CA GLU A 145 17.58 0.05 12.86
C GLU A 145 16.05 0.13 12.97
N LYS A 146 15.30 -0.86 12.44
CA LYS A 146 13.84 -0.91 12.63
C LYS A 146 13.48 -1.18 14.10
N PRO A 147 12.41 -0.54 14.61
CA PRO A 147 11.97 -0.75 15.97
C PRO A 147 11.59 -2.23 16.18
N GLY A 148 12.10 -2.84 17.26
CA GLY A 148 11.89 -4.26 17.56
C GLY A 148 12.87 -5.22 16.88
N GLY A 149 13.77 -4.72 16.02
CA GLY A 149 14.75 -5.54 15.30
C GLY A 149 14.21 -6.14 14.01
N PRO A 150 15.09 -6.84 13.25
CA PRO A 150 14.77 -7.33 11.91
C PRO A 150 13.61 -8.33 11.91
N GLU A 151 13.58 -9.26 12.87
CA GLU A 151 12.56 -10.31 12.95
C GLU A 151 11.19 -9.77 13.35
N ALA A 152 11.13 -8.87 14.34
CA ALA A 152 9.86 -8.28 14.78
C ALA A 152 9.20 -7.47 13.65
N PHE A 153 9.98 -6.68 12.91
CA PHE A 153 9.47 -5.92 11.78
C PHE A 153 8.90 -6.81 10.66
N LEU A 154 9.56 -7.93 10.36
CA LEU A 154 9.06 -8.91 9.39
C LEU A 154 7.78 -9.57 9.89
N GLU A 155 7.71 -9.94 11.16
CA GLU A 155 6.50 -10.50 11.77
C GLU A 155 5.34 -9.51 11.80
N ASP A 156 5.59 -8.22 12.04
CA ASP A 156 4.55 -7.18 11.95
C ASP A 156 4.03 -7.01 10.52
N LEU A 157 4.91 -7.05 9.51
CA LEU A 157 4.50 -7.05 8.11
C LEU A 157 3.67 -8.31 7.76
N ARG A 158 4.07 -9.49 8.24
CA ARG A 158 3.30 -10.73 8.07
C ARG A 158 1.92 -10.64 8.67
N LYS A 159 1.82 -10.09 9.89
CA LYS A 159 0.54 -9.85 10.56
C LYS A 159 -0.33 -8.85 9.82
N GLU A 160 0.23 -7.75 9.31
CA GLU A 160 -0.54 -6.76 8.55
C GLU A 160 -1.05 -7.34 7.22
N ILE A 161 -0.26 -8.16 6.53
CA ILE A 161 -0.70 -8.88 5.32
C ILE A 161 -1.80 -9.87 5.67
N ALA A 162 -1.63 -10.67 6.72
CA ALA A 162 -2.63 -11.65 7.14
C ALA A 162 -3.96 -10.97 7.54
N ALA A 163 -3.90 -9.83 8.25
CA ALA A 163 -5.08 -9.06 8.60
C ALA A 163 -5.83 -8.55 7.35
N LEU A 164 -5.11 -8.06 6.34
CA LEU A 164 -5.69 -7.59 5.08
C LEU A 164 -6.17 -8.71 4.14
N GLN A 165 -5.70 -9.95 4.33
CA GLN A 165 -6.19 -11.13 3.59
C GLN A 165 -7.49 -11.68 4.17
N VAL A 166 -7.73 -11.48 5.47
CA VAL A 166 -8.93 -11.96 6.18
C VAL A 166 -10.11 -10.97 6.06
N GLU A 167 -9.85 -9.68 5.81
CA GLU A 167 -10.85 -8.60 5.64
C GLU A 167 -11.49 -8.45 4.25
#